data_AF-A0A452Z4I1-F1
#
_entry.id   AF-A0A452Z4I1-F1
#
_cell.length_a   1.000
_cell.length_b   1.000
_cell.length_c   1.000
_cell.angle_alpha   90.00
_cell.angle_beta   90.00
_cell.angle_gamma   90.00
#
_symmetry.space_group_name_H-M   'P 1'
#
loop_
_entity.id
_entity.type
_entity.pdbx_description
1 polymer ?
#
loop_
_entity_poly.entity_id
_entity_poly.type
_entity_poly.pdbx_seq_one_letter_code
_entity_poly.pdbx_strand_id
1 'polypeptide(L)'
;VAATERAQRERLRDLAVFERVCSDPMRTSRSLAVKKINSQSNKEAEYYSFFVLLHMGCKIPKMANSLSFWYSQLPASIVRSKEMIFARTILRCYHLGNFKRFFCMIADEATELQLCLVEPFLNEVRARALMYLNHSGYKLQHHPLTHLSDILMIEELELEDLCRICGLEISRSGDTKAFAPKQTTFSLPTPLSKSSGIYISREIKR
;
A
#
# COMPACT_ATOMS: atom_id res chain seq x y z
N VAL A 1 7.87 -23.07 25.25
CA VAL A 1 7.40 -21.67 25.32
C VAL A 1 8.29 -20.81 26.21
N ALA A 2 8.49 -21.14 27.49
CA ALA A 2 9.34 -20.32 28.38
C ALA A 2 10.84 -20.31 28.01
N ALA A 3 11.39 -21.42 27.49
CA ALA A 3 12.79 -21.50 27.08
C ALA A 3 13.09 -20.71 25.79
N THR A 4 12.18 -20.78 24.82
CA THR A 4 12.26 -20.00 23.57
C THR A 4 12.12 -18.51 23.82
N GLU A 5 11.26 -18.12 24.76
CA GLU A 5 11.07 -16.72 25.17
C GLU A 5 12.28 -16.18 25.95
N ARG A 6 12.97 -17.02 26.74
CA ARG A 6 14.26 -16.66 27.38
C ARG A 6 15.36 -16.43 26.36
N ALA A 7 15.54 -17.36 25.42
CA ALA A 7 16.56 -17.24 24.38
C ALA A 7 16.32 -16.00 23.48
N GLN A 8 15.06 -15.68 23.20
CA GLN A 8 14.69 -14.48 22.44
C GLN A 8 14.96 -13.19 23.24
N ARG A 9 14.72 -13.19 24.56
CA ARG A 9 15.08 -12.06 25.45
C ARG A 9 16.59 -11.88 25.59
N GLU A 10 17.37 -12.96 25.68
CA GLU A 10 18.83 -12.90 25.71
C GLU A 10 19.39 -12.31 24.41
N ARG A 11 18.90 -12.79 23.25
CA ARG A 11 19.29 -12.26 21.94
C ARG A 11 18.96 -10.77 21.77
N LEU A 12 17.81 -10.32 22.28
CA LEU A 12 17.41 -8.91 22.27
C LEU A 12 18.24 -8.05 23.25
N ARG A 13 18.74 -8.62 24.35
CA ARG A 13 19.67 -7.93 25.27
C ARG A 13 21.04 -7.74 24.62
N ASP A 14 21.53 -8.72 23.87
CA ASP A 14 22.80 -8.61 23.15
C ASP A 14 22.76 -7.54 22.05
N LEU A 15 21.62 -7.43 21.36
CA LEU A 15 21.40 -6.39 20.35
C LEU A 15 21.22 -4.98 20.97
N ALA A 16 20.71 -4.89 22.20
CA ALA A 16 20.51 -3.63 22.90
C ALA A 16 21.81 -2.88 23.22
N VAL A 17 22.96 -3.56 23.22
CA VAL A 17 24.30 -2.97 23.37
C VAL A 17 24.65 -2.07 22.18
N PHE A 18 24.18 -2.39 20.97
CA PHE A 18 24.49 -1.64 19.75
C PHE A 18 23.63 -0.37 19.57
N GLU A 19 22.55 -0.21 20.34
CA GLU A 19 21.62 0.93 20.20
C GLU A 19 21.80 2.01 21.28
N ARG A 20 22.58 1.76 22.34
CA ARG A 20 22.57 2.60 23.56
C ARG A 20 23.93 3.20 23.86
N VAL A 21 23.97 4.50 24.08
CA VAL A 21 25.16 5.15 24.61
C VAL A 21 25.29 4.82 26.09
N CYS A 22 26.35 4.09 26.43
CA CYS A 22 26.70 3.74 27.81
C CYS A 22 25.60 2.96 28.57
N SER A 23 24.81 2.14 27.88
CA SER A 23 23.82 1.24 28.49
C SER A 23 22.68 1.92 29.28
N ASP A 24 22.56 3.25 29.21
CA ASP A 24 21.51 4.02 29.88
C ASP A 24 20.28 4.14 28.97
N PRO A 25 19.10 3.59 29.35
CA PRO A 25 17.88 3.65 28.55
C PRO A 25 17.39 5.08 28.26
N MET A 26 17.82 6.07 29.05
CA MET A 26 17.41 7.47 28.92
C MET A 26 18.40 8.32 28.13
N ARG A 27 19.51 7.74 27.64
CA ARG A 27 20.57 8.47 26.92
C ARG A 27 20.77 7.92 25.51
N THR A 28 20.45 8.75 24.52
CA THR A 28 20.83 8.54 23.11
C THR A 28 22.04 9.39 22.77
N SER A 29 22.84 8.97 21.79
CA SER A 29 24.03 9.70 21.31
C SER A 29 23.63 11.10 20.90
N ARG A 30 24.41 12.14 21.26
CA ARG A 30 24.08 13.54 20.92
C ARG A 30 23.91 13.78 19.41
N SER A 31 24.49 12.92 18.57
CA SER A 31 24.36 12.88 17.11
C SER A 31 23.13 12.12 16.58
N LEU A 32 22.58 11.18 17.36
CA LEU A 32 21.38 10.37 17.03
C LEU A 32 20.14 10.81 17.81
N ALA A 33 20.32 11.58 18.88
CA ALA A 33 19.24 12.20 19.62
C ALA A 33 18.51 13.10 18.64
N VAL A 34 17.28 12.70 18.27
CA VAL A 34 16.36 13.57 17.57
C VAL A 34 16.25 14.80 18.44
N LYS A 35 16.90 15.88 18.00
CA LYS A 35 16.79 17.19 18.64
C LYS A 35 15.30 17.42 18.74
N LYS A 36 14.75 17.54 19.95
CA LYS A 36 13.34 17.84 20.15
C LYS A 36 13.14 19.25 19.60
N ILE A 37 12.94 19.36 18.29
CA ILE A 37 12.67 20.61 17.61
C ILE A 37 11.26 20.94 18.07
N ASN A 38 11.20 21.81 19.09
CA ASN A 38 9.97 22.34 19.64
C ASN A 38 9.45 23.40 18.67
N SER A 39 8.86 22.94 17.58
CA SER A 39 8.03 23.70 16.66
C SER A 39 7.16 22.67 15.98
N GLN A 40 5.84 22.87 15.91
CA GLN A 40 5.00 22.21 14.90
C GLN A 40 5.84 22.09 13.62
N SER A 41 6.33 20.90 13.31
CA SER A 41 7.06 20.71 12.07
C SER A 41 6.06 21.07 10.99
N ASN A 42 6.42 21.96 10.05
CA ASN A 42 5.54 22.27 8.92
C ASN A 42 5.13 21.01 8.12
N LYS A 43 5.75 19.85 8.40
CA LYS A 43 5.50 18.54 7.80
C LYS A 43 4.86 17.52 8.75
N GLU A 44 4.41 17.93 9.93
CA GLU A 44 3.79 17.02 10.90
C GLU A 44 2.59 16.27 10.29
N ALA A 45 1.76 16.97 9.52
CA ALA A 45 0.62 16.38 8.83
C ALA A 45 1.03 15.36 7.75
N GLU A 46 2.14 15.62 7.06
CA GLU A 46 2.73 14.72 6.08
C GLU A 46 3.19 13.42 6.74
N TYR A 47 3.90 13.50 7.88
CA TYR A 47 4.34 12.30 8.62
C TYR A 47 3.17 11.47 9.16
N TYR A 48 2.13 12.12 9.67
CA TYR A 48 0.93 11.41 10.10
C TYR A 48 0.18 10.76 8.93
N SER A 49 0.21 11.36 7.74
CA SER A 49 -0.35 10.75 6.54
C SER A 49 0.38 9.44 6.18
N PHE A 50 1.71 9.39 6.34
CA PHE A 50 2.50 8.18 6.10
C PHE A 50 2.15 7.08 7.08
N PHE A 51 1.95 7.43 8.34
CA PHE A 51 1.50 6.47 9.35
C PHE A 51 0.18 5.80 8.95
N VAL A 52 -0.77 6.58 8.41
CA VAL A 52 -2.04 6.04 7.89
C VAL A 52 -1.83 5.12 6.69
N LEU A 53 -1.02 5.53 5.71
CA LEU A 53 -0.72 4.73 4.52
C LEU A 53 -0.01 3.42 4.86
N LEU A 54 0.87 3.43 5.86
CA LEU A 54 1.56 2.25 6.37
C LEU A 54 0.62 1.21 6.97
N HIS A 55 -0.57 1.62 7.43
CA HIS A 55 -1.62 0.71 7.88
C HIS A 55 -2.47 0.15 6.72
N MET A 56 -2.15 0.48 5.47
CA MET A 56 -2.69 -0.27 4.33
C MET A 56 -2.12 -1.67 4.33
N GLY A 57 -2.99 -2.67 4.15
CA GLY A 57 -2.63 -4.07 4.26
C GLY A 57 -2.20 -4.46 5.69
N CYS A 58 -2.52 -5.67 6.11
CA CYS A 58 -2.26 -6.14 7.48
C CYS A 58 -0.77 -6.43 7.78
N LYS A 59 0.18 -5.75 7.13
CA LYS A 59 1.62 -6.01 7.25
C LYS A 59 2.24 -5.41 8.52
N ILE A 60 1.59 -4.41 9.10
CA ILE A 60 1.94 -3.86 10.41
C ILE A 60 1.03 -4.53 11.46
N PRO A 61 1.56 -4.93 12.64
CA PRO A 61 0.74 -5.43 13.73
C PRO A 61 -0.42 -4.48 13.95
N LYS A 62 -1.66 -4.99 13.94
CA LYS A 62 -2.85 -4.19 14.19
C LYS A 62 -2.61 -3.41 15.47
N MET A 63 -2.65 -2.08 15.36
CA MET A 63 -2.49 -1.18 16.48
C MET A 63 -3.40 -1.66 17.63
N ALA A 64 -2.89 -1.62 18.87
CA ALA A 64 -3.63 -2.10 20.04
C ALA A 64 -5.03 -1.43 20.17
N ASN A 65 -5.13 -0.19 19.68
CA ASN A 65 -6.37 0.57 19.54
C ASN A 65 -6.72 0.76 18.06
N SER A 66 -8.01 0.89 17.73
CA SER A 66 -8.48 1.16 16.36
C SER A 66 -7.92 2.47 15.79
N LEU A 67 -7.63 2.53 14.48
CA LEU A 67 -7.26 3.77 13.78
C LEU A 67 -8.26 4.91 14.05
N SER A 68 -9.55 4.58 14.23
CA SER A 68 -10.58 5.55 14.61
C SER A 68 -10.29 6.26 15.93
N PHE A 69 -9.83 5.52 16.93
CA PHE A 69 -9.43 6.07 18.23
C PHE A 69 -8.14 6.90 18.12
N TRP A 70 -7.20 6.49 17.25
CA TRP A 70 -6.02 7.31 17.00
C TRP A 70 -6.37 8.66 16.35
N TYR A 71 -7.30 8.69 15.39
CA TYR A 71 -7.76 9.94 14.78
C TYR A 71 -8.39 10.91 15.78
N SER A 72 -9.08 10.42 16.82
CA SER A 72 -9.70 11.30 17.83
C SER A 72 -8.67 12.01 18.72
N GLN A 73 -7.43 11.50 18.75
CA GLN A 73 -6.32 12.09 19.50
C GLN A 73 -5.57 13.17 18.70
N LEU A 74 -5.84 13.32 17.40
CA LEU A 74 -5.12 14.26 16.54
C LEU A 74 -5.78 15.65 16.50
N PRO A 75 -4.99 16.73 16.44
CA PRO A 75 -5.49 18.08 16.20
C PRO A 75 -6.29 18.20 14.89
N ALA A 76 -7.36 19.02 14.91
CA ALA A 76 -8.20 19.26 13.73
C ALA A 76 -7.44 19.86 12.54
N SER A 77 -6.37 20.63 12.79
CA SER A 77 -5.48 21.18 11.76
C SER A 77 -4.78 20.08 10.95
N ILE A 78 -4.38 18.99 11.62
CA ILE A 78 -3.73 17.84 11.01
C ILE A 78 -4.77 16.99 10.27
N VAL A 79 -5.92 16.72 10.90
CA VAL A 79 -6.97 15.90 10.30
C VAL A 79 -7.54 16.50 9.00
N ARG A 80 -7.53 17.84 8.90
CA ARG A 80 -8.00 18.60 7.74
C ARG A 80 -6.89 18.97 6.75
N SER A 81 -5.65 18.53 6.98
CA SER A 81 -4.57 18.78 6.03
C SER A 81 -4.79 17.99 4.73
N LYS A 82 -4.23 18.49 3.62
CA LYS A 82 -4.34 17.82 2.32
C LYS A 82 -3.74 16.41 2.34
N GLU A 83 -2.61 16.23 3.02
CA GLU A 83 -1.89 14.96 3.12
C GLU A 83 -2.71 13.93 3.90
N MET A 84 -3.34 14.35 4.99
CA MET A 84 -4.18 13.48 5.80
C MET A 84 -5.49 13.12 5.08
N ILE A 85 -6.11 14.07 4.38
CA ILE A 85 -7.30 13.81 3.55
C ILE A 85 -6.97 12.82 2.43
N PHE A 86 -5.82 12.98 1.77
CA PHE A 86 -5.30 12.04 0.78
C PHE A 86 -5.19 10.64 1.38
N ALA A 87 -4.41 10.48 2.46
CA ALA A 87 -4.16 9.17 3.06
C ALA A 87 -5.44 8.47 3.54
N ARG A 88 -6.36 9.21 4.16
CA ARG A 88 -7.67 8.69 4.58
C ARG A 88 -8.53 8.27 3.39
N THR A 89 -8.49 9.03 2.31
CA THR A 89 -9.28 8.74 1.10
C THR A 89 -8.74 7.51 0.39
N ILE A 90 -7.42 7.38 0.26
CA ILE A 90 -6.74 6.20 -0.28
C ILE A 90 -7.10 4.96 0.55
N LEU A 91 -6.95 5.03 1.87
CA LEU A 91 -7.29 3.93 2.78
C LEU A 91 -8.78 3.53 2.67
N ARG A 92 -9.68 4.52 2.54
CA ARG A 92 -11.11 4.27 2.31
C ARG A 92 -11.35 3.57 0.97
N CYS A 93 -10.71 4.03 -0.11
CA CYS A 93 -10.86 3.40 -1.43
C CYS A 93 -10.33 1.96 -1.43
N TYR A 94 -9.22 1.72 -0.74
CA TYR A 94 -8.62 0.39 -0.54
C TYR A 94 -9.57 -0.60 0.15
N HIS A 95 -10.25 -0.16 1.22
CA HIS A 95 -11.17 -1.01 1.96
C HIS A 95 -12.52 -1.19 1.27
N LEU A 96 -13.06 -0.14 0.64
CA LEU A 96 -14.37 -0.19 -0.03
C LEU A 96 -14.31 -0.78 -1.45
N GLY A 97 -13.11 -0.99 -2.01
CA GLY A 97 -12.94 -1.56 -3.36
C GLY A 97 -13.15 -0.56 -4.50
N ASN A 98 -13.10 0.75 -4.24
CA ASN A 98 -13.17 1.76 -5.31
C ASN A 98 -11.78 1.99 -5.92
N PHE A 99 -11.32 1.02 -6.70
CA PHE A 99 -9.96 1.01 -7.23
C PHE A 99 -9.71 2.02 -8.34
N LYS A 100 -10.72 2.34 -9.16
CA LYS A 100 -10.61 3.42 -10.14
C LYS A 100 -10.25 4.74 -9.45
N ARG A 101 -11.00 5.12 -8.40
CA ARG A 101 -10.69 6.33 -7.63
C ARG A 101 -9.35 6.24 -6.92
N PHE A 102 -8.98 5.06 -6.43
CA PHE A 102 -7.67 4.82 -5.80
C PHE A 102 -6.52 5.17 -6.74
N PHE A 103 -6.51 4.64 -7.97
CA PHE A 103 -5.46 4.92 -8.95
C PHE A 103 -5.49 6.36 -9.46
N CYS A 104 -6.67 6.93 -9.77
CA CYS A 104 -6.76 8.32 -10.19
C CYS A 104 -6.19 9.28 -9.12
N MET A 105 -6.55 9.08 -7.84
CA MET A 105 -6.02 9.90 -6.75
C MET A 105 -4.49 9.78 -6.62
N ILE A 106 -3.94 8.58 -6.83
CA ILE A 106 -2.49 8.36 -6.77
C ILE A 106 -1.79 9.07 -7.94
N ALA A 107 -2.35 9.01 -9.14
CA ALA A 107 -1.80 9.69 -10.31
C ALA A 107 -1.77 11.22 -10.13
N ASP A 108 -2.84 11.78 -9.58
CA ASP A 108 -3.06 13.22 -9.52
C ASP A 108 -2.42 13.90 -8.30
N GLU A 109 -2.49 13.27 -7.12
CA GLU A 109 -2.22 13.94 -5.84
C GLU A 109 -1.02 13.37 -5.06
N ALA A 110 -0.51 12.18 -5.40
CA ALA A 110 0.49 11.50 -4.56
C ALA A 110 1.85 12.21 -4.59
N THR A 111 2.41 12.47 -3.41
CA THR A 111 3.83 12.83 -3.30
C THR A 111 4.71 11.60 -3.56
N GLU A 112 5.97 11.82 -3.92
CA GLU A 112 6.91 10.72 -4.20
C GLU A 112 7.02 9.74 -3.02
N LEU A 113 7.08 10.26 -1.79
CA LEU A 113 7.17 9.42 -0.60
C LEU A 113 5.86 8.67 -0.31
N GLN A 114 4.70 9.29 -0.56
CA GLN A 114 3.41 8.58 -0.44
C GLN A 114 3.33 7.44 -1.46
N LEU A 115 3.78 7.68 -2.70
CA LEU A 115 3.80 6.66 -3.74
C LEU A 115 4.67 5.46 -3.33
N CYS A 116 5.89 5.70 -2.83
CA CYS A 116 6.77 4.64 -2.33
C CYS A 116 6.13 3.81 -1.19
N LEU A 117 5.28 4.42 -0.36
CA LEU A 117 4.56 3.72 0.70
C LEU A 117 3.38 2.89 0.18
N VAL A 118 2.73 3.33 -0.89
CA VAL A 118 1.57 2.65 -1.49
C VAL A 118 1.99 1.55 -2.47
N GLU A 119 3.13 1.73 -3.14
CA GLU A 119 3.67 0.82 -4.17
C GLU A 119 3.61 -0.67 -3.79
N PRO A 120 4.01 -1.11 -2.58
CA PRO A 120 3.97 -2.52 -2.19
C PRO A 120 2.57 -3.14 -2.12
N PHE A 121 1.52 -2.32 -2.20
CA PHE A 121 0.12 -2.74 -2.16
C PHE A 121 -0.55 -2.66 -3.53
N LEU A 122 0.07 -2.01 -4.53
CA LEU A 122 -0.55 -1.81 -5.84
C LEU A 122 -0.91 -3.13 -6.51
N ASN A 123 -0.04 -4.13 -6.47
CA ASN A 123 -0.33 -5.44 -7.08
C ASN A 123 -1.49 -6.17 -6.38
N GLU A 124 -1.59 -6.06 -5.05
CA GLU A 124 -2.74 -6.59 -4.31
C GLU A 124 -4.03 -5.86 -4.71
N VAL A 125 -3.96 -4.53 -4.84
CA VAL A 125 -5.08 -3.70 -5.27
C VAL A 125 -5.52 -4.04 -6.69
N ARG A 126 -4.58 -4.22 -7.64
CA ARG A 126 -4.86 -4.62 -9.02
C ARG A 126 -5.51 -6.00 -9.09
N ALA A 127 -4.98 -6.99 -8.36
CA ALA A 127 -5.57 -8.32 -8.29
C ALA A 127 -6.99 -8.30 -7.69
N ARG A 128 -7.22 -7.50 -6.63
CA ARG A 128 -8.56 -7.29 -6.09
C ARG A 128 -9.45 -6.59 -7.13
N ALA A 129 -8.98 -5.59 -7.86
CA ALA A 129 -9.76 -4.95 -8.92
C ALA A 129 -10.21 -5.94 -10.00
N LEU A 130 -9.31 -6.83 -10.43
CA LEU A 130 -9.64 -7.92 -11.37
C LEU A 130 -10.69 -8.88 -10.80
N MET A 131 -10.60 -9.23 -9.51
CA MET A 131 -11.63 -10.03 -8.83
C MET A 131 -13.00 -9.35 -8.91
N TYR A 132 -13.09 -8.05 -8.60
CA TYR A 132 -14.36 -7.33 -8.66
C TYR A 132 -14.90 -7.25 -10.08
N LEU A 133 -14.06 -7.00 -11.09
CA LEU A 133 -14.49 -7.01 -12.48
C LEU A 133 -15.01 -8.39 -12.91
N ASN A 134 -14.30 -9.46 -12.53
CA ASN A 134 -14.72 -10.83 -12.82
C ASN A 134 -16.06 -11.18 -12.14
N HIS A 135 -16.26 -10.74 -10.90
CA HIS A 135 -17.48 -11.06 -10.14
C HIS A 135 -18.67 -10.15 -10.47
N SER A 136 -18.45 -8.88 -10.78
CA SER A 136 -19.50 -7.89 -10.99
C SER A 136 -19.85 -7.70 -12.48
N GLY A 137 -18.98 -8.10 -13.40
CA GLY A 137 -19.21 -7.95 -14.84
C GLY A 137 -20.31 -8.87 -15.38
N TYR A 138 -20.97 -8.40 -16.45
CA TYR A 138 -21.90 -9.21 -17.23
C TYR A 138 -21.13 -10.17 -18.13
N LYS A 139 -21.65 -11.40 -18.33
CA LYS A 139 -20.95 -12.47 -19.08
C LYS A 139 -20.56 -12.10 -20.51
N LEU A 140 -21.32 -11.20 -21.15
CA LEU A 140 -21.08 -10.74 -22.53
C LEU A 140 -20.22 -9.46 -22.59
N GLN A 141 -19.93 -8.85 -21.44
CA GLN A 141 -19.16 -7.62 -21.37
C GLN A 141 -17.67 -7.96 -21.27
N HIS A 142 -17.02 -8.07 -22.41
CA HIS A 142 -15.57 -8.20 -22.46
C HIS A 142 -14.92 -6.90 -21.98
N HIS A 143 -13.91 -7.02 -21.12
CA HIS A 143 -13.13 -5.88 -20.65
C HIS A 143 -11.82 -5.80 -21.44
N PRO A 144 -11.64 -4.80 -22.32
CA PRO A 144 -10.39 -4.60 -23.04
C PRO A 144 -9.25 -4.32 -22.07
N LEU A 145 -8.12 -5.00 -22.26
CA LEU A 145 -6.95 -4.84 -21.41
C LEU A 145 -6.33 -3.45 -21.57
N THR A 146 -6.36 -2.87 -22.78
CA THR A 146 -5.89 -1.50 -23.07
C THR A 146 -6.54 -0.44 -22.17
N HIS A 147 -7.87 -0.46 -22.05
CA HIS A 147 -8.57 0.48 -21.18
C HIS A 147 -8.36 0.17 -19.69
N LEU A 148 -8.14 -1.11 -19.36
CA LEU A 148 -7.91 -1.54 -17.99
C LEU A 148 -6.49 -1.21 -17.50
N SER A 149 -5.47 -1.30 -18.36
CA SER A 149 -4.10 -0.92 -18.09
C SER A 149 -4.01 0.56 -17.72
N ASP A 150 -4.74 1.42 -18.44
CA ASP A 150 -4.83 2.85 -18.14
C ASP A 150 -5.43 3.10 -16.76
N ILE A 151 -6.53 2.42 -16.41
CA ILE A 151 -7.19 2.59 -15.10
C ILE A 151 -6.32 2.07 -13.95
N LEU A 152 -5.65 0.93 -14.14
CA LEU A 152 -4.85 0.26 -13.12
C LEU A 152 -3.39 0.75 -13.07
N MET A 153 -3.05 1.75 -13.88
CA MET A 153 -1.71 2.33 -14.02
C MET A 153 -0.64 1.25 -14.13
N ILE A 154 -0.79 0.33 -15.08
CA ILE A 154 0.13 -0.79 -15.30
C ILE A 154 0.31 -0.98 -16.80
N GLU A 155 1.47 -1.48 -17.24
CA GLU A 155 1.69 -1.80 -18.64
C GLU A 155 0.78 -2.98 -19.08
N GLU A 156 0.32 -2.97 -20.33
CA GLU A 156 -0.61 -4.00 -20.83
C GLU A 156 -0.02 -5.41 -20.72
N LEU A 157 1.28 -5.56 -21.01
CA LEU A 157 2.00 -6.84 -20.90
C LEU A 157 2.01 -7.37 -19.46
N GLU A 158 2.25 -6.50 -18.48
CA GLU A 158 2.25 -6.87 -17.07
C GLU A 158 0.84 -7.17 -16.55
N LEU A 159 -0.17 -6.49 -17.10
CA LEU A 159 -1.58 -6.78 -16.81
C LEU A 159 -1.96 -8.18 -17.33
N GLU A 160 -1.50 -8.57 -18.52
CA GLU A 160 -1.71 -9.92 -19.06
C GLU A 160 -1.11 -10.98 -18.15
N ASP A 161 0.12 -10.75 -17.67
CA ASP A 161 0.79 -11.65 -16.73
C ASP A 161 0.05 -11.73 -15.39
N LEU A 162 -0.41 -10.60 -14.86
CA LEU A 162 -1.22 -10.56 -13.65
C LEU A 162 -2.55 -11.32 -13.81
N CYS A 163 -3.23 -11.15 -14.94
CA CYS A 163 -4.44 -11.91 -15.29
C CYS A 163 -4.16 -13.41 -15.31
N ARG A 164 -3.05 -13.84 -15.92
CA ARG A 164 -2.64 -15.26 -15.96
C ARG A 164 -2.37 -15.81 -14.56
N ILE A 165 -1.66 -15.05 -13.71
CA ILE A 165 -1.41 -15.41 -12.30
C ILE A 165 -2.72 -15.55 -11.53
N CYS A 166 -3.69 -14.67 -11.80
CA CYS A 166 -5.02 -14.74 -11.18
C CYS A 166 -5.91 -15.85 -11.76
N GLY A 167 -5.45 -16.62 -12.75
CA GLY A 167 -6.24 -17.68 -13.41
C GLY A 167 -7.30 -17.16 -14.38
N LEU A 168 -7.15 -15.94 -14.90
CA LEU A 168 -8.04 -15.37 -15.90
C LEU A 168 -7.60 -15.75 -17.32
N GLU A 169 -8.56 -16.22 -18.11
CA GLU A 169 -8.40 -16.46 -19.54
C GLU A 169 -8.64 -15.17 -20.33
N ILE A 170 -7.68 -14.83 -21.18
CA ILE A 170 -7.74 -13.65 -22.06
C ILE A 170 -8.07 -14.13 -23.47
N SER A 171 -9.17 -13.59 -24.01
CA SER A 171 -9.52 -13.73 -25.42
C SER A 171 -8.79 -12.68 -26.26
N ARG A 172 -8.26 -13.10 -27.41
CA ARG A 172 -7.65 -12.21 -28.39
C ARG A 172 -8.55 -12.14 -29.62
N SER A 173 -9.15 -10.97 -29.86
CA SER A 173 -9.92 -10.68 -31.06
C SER A 173 -9.11 -9.69 -31.91
N GLY A 174 -8.31 -10.22 -32.84
CA GLY A 174 -7.38 -9.43 -33.62
C GLY A 174 -6.28 -8.79 -32.77
N ASP A 175 -6.25 -7.46 -32.75
CA ASP A 175 -5.30 -6.66 -31.97
C ASP A 175 -5.80 -6.37 -30.53
N THR A 176 -7.09 -6.57 -30.26
CA THR A 176 -7.66 -6.30 -28.95
C THR A 176 -7.63 -7.54 -28.06
N LYS A 177 -6.98 -7.40 -26.90
CA LYS A 177 -6.98 -8.39 -25.83
C LYS A 177 -8.06 -8.02 -24.83
N ALA A 178 -8.91 -8.98 -24.46
CA ALA A 178 -9.96 -8.75 -23.47
C ALA A 178 -10.23 -10.02 -22.67
N PHE A 179 -10.59 -9.89 -21.39
CA PHE A 179 -11.10 -11.03 -20.62
C PHE A 179 -12.61 -10.94 -20.46
N ALA A 180 -13.26 -12.10 -20.39
CA ALA A 180 -14.69 -12.22 -20.11
C ALA A 180 -14.90 -12.42 -18.60
N PRO A 181 -15.84 -11.71 -17.96
CA PRO A 181 -16.20 -11.93 -16.56
C PRO A 181 -16.80 -13.30 -16.28
N LYS A 182 -17.01 -13.61 -14.99
CA LYS A 182 -17.63 -14.84 -14.47
C LYS A 182 -16.81 -16.11 -14.70
N GLN A 183 -15.48 -16.00 -14.73
CA GLN A 183 -14.59 -17.14 -14.76
C GLN A 183 -14.42 -17.74 -13.37
N THR A 184 -14.68 -19.04 -13.24
CA THR A 184 -14.59 -19.80 -11.98
C THR A 184 -13.16 -20.20 -11.62
N THR A 185 -12.23 -20.07 -12.56
CA THR A 185 -10.79 -20.33 -12.40
C THR A 185 -10.06 -19.24 -11.64
N PHE A 186 -10.74 -18.12 -11.36
CA PHE A 186 -10.13 -16.98 -10.68
C PHE A 186 -9.64 -17.35 -9.27
N SER A 187 -8.40 -17.01 -8.98
CA SER A 187 -7.82 -17.11 -7.64
C SER A 187 -7.06 -15.83 -7.30
N LEU A 188 -7.23 -15.35 -6.07
CA LEU A 188 -6.41 -14.26 -5.56
C LEU A 188 -4.99 -14.79 -5.35
N PRO A 189 -3.96 -14.10 -5.85
CA PRO A 189 -2.59 -14.45 -5.53
C PRO A 189 -2.42 -14.46 -4.00
N THR A 190 -1.91 -15.56 -3.46
CA THR A 190 -1.42 -15.61 -2.06
C THR A 190 -0.36 -14.50 -1.92
N PRO A 191 -0.14 -13.87 -0.73
CA PRO A 191 0.58 -12.60 -0.64
C PRO A 191 1.87 -12.68 -1.44
N LEU A 192 1.93 -11.90 -2.53
CA LEU A 192 2.99 -11.95 -3.53
C LEU A 192 4.33 -11.90 -2.79
N SER A 193 4.96 -13.06 -2.66
CA SER A 193 6.22 -13.23 -1.96
C SER A 193 7.28 -12.48 -2.76
N LYS A 194 7.69 -11.33 -2.24
CA LYS A 194 8.97 -10.61 -2.47
C LYS A 194 9.70 -11.05 -3.75
N SER A 195 9.38 -10.46 -4.90
CA SER A 195 10.34 -10.41 -6.03
C SER A 195 9.94 -9.48 -7.17
N SER A 196 8.66 -9.18 -7.36
CA SER A 196 8.23 -8.32 -8.48
C SER A 196 8.05 -6.87 -8.01
N GLY A 197 9.17 -6.19 -7.74
CA GLY A 197 9.21 -4.73 -7.79
C GLY A 197 8.98 -4.32 -9.25
N ILE A 198 7.73 -4.08 -9.60
CA ILE A 198 7.33 -3.64 -10.94
C ILE A 198 7.54 -2.13 -10.99
N TYR A 199 8.42 -1.71 -11.90
CA TYR A 199 8.78 -0.31 -12.12
C TYR A 199 7.55 0.50 -12.49
N ILE A 200 7.30 1.58 -11.76
CA ILE A 200 6.40 2.63 -12.24
C ILE A 200 7.17 3.39 -13.32
N SER A 201 6.92 3.04 -14.59
CA SER A 201 7.41 3.79 -15.75
C SER A 201 6.80 5.20 -15.76
N ARG A 202 7.40 6.15 -15.02
CA ARG A 202 7.17 7.59 -15.24
C ARG A 202 8.06 8.05 -16.39
N GLU A 203 7.64 7.81 -17.63
CA GLU A 203 8.02 8.70 -18.74
C GLU A 203 6.95 9.78 -18.89
N ILE A 204 6.98 10.75 -17.98
CA ILE A 204 6.30 12.03 -18.19
C ILE A 204 7.21 12.84 -19.10
N LYS A 205 6.95 12.78 -20.42
CA LYS A 205 7.45 13.80 -21.35
C LYS A 205 6.89 15.14 -20.91
N ARG A 206 7.80 16.02 -20.46
CA ARG A 206 7.55 17.47 -20.39
C ARG A 206 7.43 18.06 -21.78
#